data_AF-A0A286C5T1-F1
#
_entry.id   AF-A0A286C5T1-F1
#
_cell.length_a   1.000
_cell.length_b   1.000
_cell.length_c   1.000
_cell.angle_alpha   90.00
_cell.angle_beta   90.00
_cell.angle_gamma   90.00
#
_symmetry.space_group_name_H-M   'P 1'
#
loop_
_entity.id
_entity.type
_entity.pdbx_description
1 polymer ?
#
loop_
_entity_poly.entity_id
_entity_poly.type
_entity_poly.pdbx_seq_one_letter_code
_entity_poly.pdbx_strand_id
1 'polypeptide(L)'
;MPKLTDYVKMAADEYVHDRGSTELDARWIAEFFQDSGVQDAYPRQDLIAFAEMVQKELNLEDERATKKAAFHLDKMIRRIRFPPKT
;
A
#
# COMPACT_ATOMS: atom_id res chain seq x y z
N MET A 1 4.14 21.25 -5.78
CA MET A 1 3.10 20.25 -6.13
C MET A 1 3.60 18.88 -5.70
N PRO A 2 2.81 18.08 -4.97
CA PRO A 2 3.12 16.68 -4.68
C PRO A 2 3.33 15.91 -5.98
N LYS A 3 4.18 14.87 -5.95
CA LYS A 3 4.33 13.99 -7.11
C LYS A 3 3.09 13.09 -7.23
N LEU A 4 2.80 12.62 -8.43
CA LEU A 4 1.73 11.62 -8.64
C LEU A 4 1.94 10.38 -7.76
N THR A 5 3.19 9.96 -7.58
CA THR A 5 3.55 8.86 -6.66
C THR A 5 3.23 9.15 -5.20
N ASP A 6 3.23 10.42 -4.79
CA ASP A 6 2.90 10.81 -3.42
C ASP A 6 1.38 10.67 -3.19
N TYR A 7 0.57 11.07 -4.17
CA TYR A 7 -0.87 10.82 -4.16
C TYR A 7 -1.22 9.33 -4.15
N VAL A 8 -0.49 8.52 -4.93
CA VAL A 8 -0.68 7.06 -4.96
C VAL A 8 -0.41 6.44 -3.60
N LYS A 9 0.68 6.85 -2.92
CA LYS A 9 1.00 6.37 -1.57
C LYS A 9 -0.04 6.81 -0.56
N MET A 10 -0.42 8.09 -0.59
CA MET A 10 -1.45 8.62 0.30
C MET A 10 -2.78 7.86 0.13
N ALA A 11 -3.20 7.58 -1.10
CA ALA A 11 -4.39 6.78 -1.38
C ALA A 11 -4.26 5.35 -0.82
N ALA A 12 -3.12 4.68 -1.01
CA ALA A 12 -2.89 3.34 -0.50
C ALA A 12 -2.92 3.31 1.04
N ASP A 13 -2.23 4.25 1.69
CA ASP A 13 -2.18 4.38 3.15
C ASP A 13 -3.58 4.62 3.75
N GLU A 14 -4.33 5.56 3.18
CA GLU A 14 -5.71 5.87 3.61
C GLU A 14 -6.66 4.69 3.38
N TYR A 15 -6.52 4.00 2.24
CA TYR A 15 -7.35 2.84 1.93
C TYR A 15 -7.17 1.72 2.95
N VAL A 16 -5.92 1.38 3.27
CA VAL A 16 -5.62 0.35 4.29
C VAL A 16 -6.11 0.79 5.65
N HIS A 17 -6.00 2.08 5.99
CA HIS A 17 -6.49 2.61 7.26
C HIS A 17 -8.02 2.48 7.41
N ASP A 18 -8.78 2.79 6.36
CA ASP A 18 -10.24 2.77 6.38
C ASP A 18 -10.83 1.37 6.19
N ARG A 19 -10.26 0.57 5.27
CA ARG A 19 -10.83 -0.74 4.87
C ARG A 19 -10.11 -1.95 5.45
N GLY A 20 -8.86 -1.81 5.89
CA GLY A 20 -8.03 -2.94 6.32
C GLY A 20 -7.82 -4.01 5.24
N SER A 21 -7.94 -3.63 3.96
CA SER A 21 -7.86 -4.51 2.80
C SER A 21 -6.88 -3.97 1.78
N THR A 22 -6.34 -4.86 0.94
CA THR A 22 -5.51 -4.52 -0.22
C THR A 22 -6.23 -4.71 -1.55
N GLU A 23 -7.45 -5.26 -1.53
CA GLU A 23 -8.32 -5.30 -2.70
C GLU A 23 -9.02 -3.95 -2.84
N LEU A 24 -8.64 -3.16 -3.85
CA LEU A 24 -9.08 -1.77 -4.00
C LEU A 24 -10.55 -1.68 -4.42
N ASP A 25 -11.37 -1.00 -3.63
CA ASP A 25 -12.77 -0.72 -3.94
C ASP A 25 -12.89 0.41 -4.97
N ALA A 26 -13.66 0.15 -6.03
CA ALA A 26 -13.81 1.07 -7.15
C ALA A 26 -14.53 2.38 -6.79
N ARG A 27 -15.45 2.36 -5.81
CA ARG A 27 -16.16 3.58 -5.40
C ARG A 27 -15.24 4.45 -4.55
N TRP A 28 -14.55 3.83 -3.61
CA TRP A 28 -13.61 4.52 -2.74
C TRP A 28 -12.51 5.24 -3.54
N ILE A 29 -11.89 4.58 -4.53
CA ILE A 29 -10.83 5.22 -5.33
C ILE A 29 -11.37 6.35 -6.20
N ALA A 30 -12.62 6.24 -6.69
CA ALA A 30 -13.25 7.31 -7.44
C ALA A 30 -13.52 8.55 -6.58
N GLU A 31 -14.01 8.35 -5.35
CA GLU A 31 -14.23 9.42 -4.36
C GLU A 31 -12.89 10.08 -3.99
N PHE A 32 -11.87 9.29 -3.64
CA PHE A 32 -10.54 9.83 -3.36
C PHE A 32 -9.99 10.64 -4.54
N PHE A 33 -10.05 10.12 -5.76
CA PHE A 33 -9.51 10.78 -6.94
C PHE A 33 -10.18 12.14 -7.24
N GLN A 34 -11.46 12.25 -6.92
CA GLN A 34 -12.23 13.49 -7.07
C GLN A 34 -11.89 14.50 -5.95
N ASP A 35 -11.73 14.04 -4.72
CA ASP A 35 -11.62 14.93 -3.55
C ASP A 35 -10.16 15.29 -3.18
N SER A 36 -9.18 14.49 -3.59
CA SER A 36 -7.77 14.63 -3.17
C SER A 36 -6.98 15.69 -3.93
N GLY A 37 -7.57 16.34 -4.94
CA GLY A 37 -6.89 17.31 -5.80
C GLY A 37 -5.94 16.71 -6.83
N VAL A 38 -6.01 15.39 -7.09
CA VAL A 38 -5.21 14.73 -8.14
C VAL A 38 -5.55 15.31 -9.51
N GLN A 39 -6.83 15.55 -9.80
CA GLN A 39 -7.25 16.12 -11.08
C GLN A 39 -6.74 17.55 -11.29
N ASP A 40 -6.63 18.34 -10.23
CA ASP A 40 -6.10 19.71 -10.30
C ASP A 40 -4.58 19.71 -10.57
N ALA A 41 -3.85 18.83 -9.88
CA ALA A 41 -2.39 18.71 -10.01
C ALA A 41 -1.98 17.98 -11.30
N TYR A 42 -2.79 17.04 -11.76
CA TYR A 42 -2.55 16.18 -12.92
C TYR A 42 -3.81 16.05 -13.80
N PRO A 43 -4.19 17.08 -14.57
CA PRO A 43 -5.45 17.10 -15.33
C PRO A 43 -5.58 16.03 -16.43
N ARG A 44 -4.46 15.43 -16.83
CA ARG A 44 -4.42 14.34 -17.82
C ARG A 44 -4.37 12.95 -17.20
N GLN A 45 -4.30 12.87 -15.88
CA GLN A 45 -4.33 11.59 -15.19
C GLN A 45 -5.71 10.97 -15.34
N ASP A 46 -5.74 9.73 -15.80
CA ASP A 46 -6.96 8.94 -15.90
C ASP A 46 -7.22 8.19 -14.58
N LEU A 47 -8.49 8.06 -14.20
CA LEU A 47 -8.91 7.38 -12.96
C LEU A 47 -8.50 5.91 -12.97
N ILE A 48 -8.68 5.21 -14.09
CA ILE A 48 -8.33 3.79 -14.21
C ILE A 48 -6.82 3.64 -14.08
N ALA A 49 -6.05 4.46 -14.79
CA ALA A 49 -4.59 4.47 -14.68
C ALA A 49 -4.13 4.78 -13.24
N PHE A 50 -4.81 5.70 -12.55
CA PHE A 50 -4.49 6.01 -11.15
C PHE A 50 -4.84 4.85 -10.22
N ALA A 51 -6.01 4.23 -10.37
CA ALA A 51 -6.43 3.07 -9.60
C ALA A 51 -5.47 1.88 -9.78
N GLU A 52 -4.97 1.65 -10.99
CA GLU A 52 -3.93 0.65 -11.24
C GLU A 52 -2.62 0.93 -10.48
N MET A 53 -2.23 2.21 -10.37
CA MET A 53 -1.05 2.60 -9.60
C MET A 53 -1.26 2.38 -8.10
N VAL A 54 -2.44 2.72 -7.58
CA VAL A 54 -2.81 2.49 -6.17
C VAL A 54 -2.87 1.01 -5.86
N GLN A 55 -3.50 0.19 -6.71
CA GLN A 55 -3.52 -1.27 -6.54
C GLN A 55 -2.11 -1.88 -6.55
N LYS A 56 -1.20 -1.37 -7.38
CA LYS A 56 0.20 -1.81 -7.38
C LYS A 56 0.92 -1.45 -6.08
N GLU A 57 0.68 -0.26 -5.53
CA GLU A 57 1.27 0.15 -4.25
C GLU A 57 0.74 -0.73 -3.11
N LEU A 58 -0.58 -0.97 -3.04
CA LEU A 58 -1.19 -1.87 -2.05
C LEU A 58 -0.57 -3.28 -2.07
N ASN A 59 -0.38 -3.84 -3.27
CA ASN A 59 0.25 -5.15 -3.43
C ASN A 59 1.72 -5.13 -2.96
N LEU A 60 2.45 -4.05 -3.26
CA LEU A 60 3.85 -3.89 -2.84
C LEU A 60 3.98 -3.84 -1.32
N GLU A 61 3.07 -3.16 -0.64
CA GLU A 61 3.04 -3.06 0.82
C GLU A 61 2.70 -4.39 1.48
N ASP A 62 1.71 -5.11 0.96
CA ASP A 62 1.38 -6.46 1.44
C ASP A 62 2.56 -7.43 1.27
N GLU A 63 3.23 -7.40 0.12
CA GLU A 63 4.43 -8.20 -0.10
C GLU A 63 5.54 -7.88 0.90
N ARG A 64 5.76 -6.59 1.19
CA ARG A 64 6.75 -6.14 2.18
C ARG A 64 6.37 -6.60 3.58
N ALA A 65 5.10 -6.48 3.95
CA ALA A 65 4.58 -6.93 5.23
C ALA A 65 4.76 -8.45 5.40
N THR A 66 4.40 -9.23 4.39
CA THR A 66 4.56 -10.69 4.34
C THR A 66 6.02 -11.10 4.45
N LYS A 67 6.92 -10.49 3.68
CA LYS A 67 8.36 -10.77 3.75
C LYS A 67 8.94 -10.46 5.13
N LYS A 68 8.52 -9.35 5.74
CA LYS A 68 8.95 -8.95 7.09
C LYS A 68 8.45 -9.94 8.14
N ALA A 69 7.18 -10.35 8.07
CA ALA A 69 6.61 -11.36 8.96
C ALA A 69 7.35 -12.70 8.86
N ALA A 70 7.61 -13.17 7.64
CA ALA A 70 8.36 -14.39 7.39
C ALA A 70 9.80 -14.32 7.96
N PHE A 71 10.49 -13.20 7.77
CA PHE A 71 11.82 -12.98 8.33
C PHE A 71 11.82 -13.02 9.87
N HIS A 72 10.87 -12.36 10.51
CA HIS A 72 10.75 -12.38 11.97
C HIS A 72 10.43 -13.78 12.50
N LEU A 73 9.56 -14.52 11.81
CA LEU A 73 9.22 -15.90 12.17
C LEU A 73 10.44 -16.82 12.05
N ASP A 74 11.18 -16.76 10.95
CA ASP A 74 12.41 -17.53 10.76
C ASP A 74 13.45 -17.23 11.86
N LYS A 75 13.62 -15.95 12.19
CA LYS A 75 14.52 -15.52 13.29
C LYS A 75 14.11 -16.12 14.64
N MET A 76 12.81 -16.17 14.95
CA MET A 76 12.30 -16.79 16.18
C MET A 76 12.51 -18.31 16.17
N ILE A 77 12.19 -18.98 15.07
CA ILE A 77 12.39 -20.43 14.91
C ILE A 77 13.87 -20.81 15.08
N ARG A 78 14.79 -20.05 14.48
CA ARG A 78 16.23 -20.28 14.64
C ARG A 78 16.69 -20.13 16.09
N ARG A 79 16.19 -19.14 16.83
CA ARG A 79 16.49 -18.98 18.26
C ARG A 79 15.98 -20.13 19.12
N ILE A 80 14.85 -20.72 18.75
CA ILE A 80 14.29 -21.90 19.45
C ILE A 80 15.13 -23.15 19.14
N ARG A 81 15.52 -23.37 17.87
CA ARG A 81 16.31 -24.56 17.47
C ARG A 81 17.76 -24.51 17.93
N PHE A 82 18.35 -23.31 17.95
CA PHE A 82 19.74 -23.09 18.35
C PHE A 82 19.76 -22.08 19.50
N PRO A 83 19.39 -22.51 20.71
CA PRO A 83 19.46 -21.63 21.86
C PRO A 83 20.92 -21.17 22.04
N PRO A 84 21.16 -19.88 22.32
CA PRO A 84 22.51 -19.41 22.60
C PRO A 84 23.09 -20.21 23.76
N LYS A 85 24.31 -20.73 23.59
CA LYS A 85 25.03 -21.39 24.70
C LYS A 85 25.24 -20.35 25.80
N THR A 86 24.53 -20.52 26.91
CA THR A 86 24.81 -19.87 28.20
C THR A 86 26.13 -20.33 28.76
#